data_AF-A0A2D4YX33-F1
#
_entry.id   AF-A0A2D4YX33-F1
#
_cell.length_a   1.000
_cell.length_b   1.000
_cell.length_c   1.000
_cell.angle_alpha   90.00
_cell.angle_beta   90.00
_cell.angle_gamma   90.00
#
_symmetry.space_group_name_H-M   'P 1'
#
loop_
_entity.id
_entity.type
_entity.pdbx_description
1 polymer ?
#
loop_
_entity_poly.entity_id
_entity_poly.type
_entity_poly.pdbx_seq_one_letter_code
_entity_poly.pdbx_strand_id
1 'polypeptide(L)' 'MLRAAMEDSELDPVCLDEDEMLRAALSAWTDQTKELLQWIEGQGDAVSQSRTPKQVMALGSFCTHLVMGLKALRYSES' A
#
# COMPACT_ATOMS: atom_id res chain seq x y z
N MET A 1 -40.31 28.10 9.39
CA MET A 1 -39.10 28.10 8.55
C MET A 1 -37.94 27.43 9.27
N LEU A 2 -38.04 26.13 9.55
CA LEU A 2 -36.98 25.33 10.18
C LEU A 2 -36.89 23.91 9.57
N ARG A 3 -37.54 23.71 8.43
CA ARG A 3 -37.60 22.43 7.71
C ARG A 3 -36.85 22.45 6.37
N ALA A 4 -36.39 23.62 5.94
CA ALA A 4 -35.72 23.83 4.64
C ALA A 4 -34.19 24.02 4.77
N ALA A 5 -33.61 23.68 5.92
CA ALA A 5 -32.17 23.80 6.18
C ALA A 5 -31.50 22.46 6.52
N MET A 6 -32.23 21.35 6.36
CA MET A 6 -31.73 19.99 6.64
C MET A 6 -31.76 19.08 5.40
N GLU A 7 -32.05 19.64 4.21
CA GLU A 7 -32.17 18.88 2.96
C GLU A 7 -30.89 18.90 2.11
N ASP A 8 -29.79 19.47 2.59
CA ASP A 8 -28.57 19.67 1.77
C ASP A 8 -27.32 18.94 2.30
N SER A 9 -27.52 17.86 3.06
CA SER A 9 -26.40 17.04 3.56
C SER A 9 -26.69 15.55 3.39
N GLU A 10 -26.99 15.13 2.17
CA GLU A 10 -26.95 13.72 1.76
C GLU A 10 -25.52 13.28 1.42
N LEU A 11 -24.59 13.42 2.37
CA LEU A 11 -23.42 12.54 2.37
C LEU A 11 -23.77 11.37 3.27
N ASP A 12 -24.02 10.23 2.63
CA ASP A 12 -24.35 8.97 3.29
C ASP A 12 -23.24 8.64 4.31
N PRO A 13 -23.53 8.64 5.63
CA PRO A 13 -22.51 8.47 6.67
C PRO A 13 -21.76 7.13 6.59
N VAL A 14 -22.28 6.17 5.82
CA VAL A 14 -21.66 4.85 5.59
C VAL A 14 -20.54 4.91 4.53
N CYS A 15 -20.65 5.78 3.53
CA CYS A 15 -19.66 5.88 2.44
C CYS A 15 -18.34 6.50 2.89
N LEU A 16 -18.39 7.42 3.86
CA LEU A 16 -17.19 8.05 4.43
C LEU A 16 -16.34 7.06 5.26
N ASP A 17 -16.97 6.06 5.88
CA ASP A 17 -16.30 5.03 6.69
C ASP A 17 -15.51 4.04 5.82
N GLU A 18 -16.08 3.59 4.69
CA GLU A 18 -15.41 2.64 3.80
C GLU A 18 -14.13 3.22 3.15
N ASP A 19 -14.17 4.49 2.75
CA ASP A 19 -13.04 5.19 2.17
C ASP A 19 -11.93 5.44 3.21
N GLU A 20 -12.29 5.77 4.46
CA GLU A 20 -11.35 5.87 5.58
C GLU A 20 -10.70 4.52 5.90
N MET A 21 -11.48 3.45 5.95
CA MET A 21 -10.97 2.08 6.12
C MET A 21 -10.01 1.68 5.00
N LEU A 22 -10.35 2.01 3.75
CA LEU A 22 -9.49 1.75 2.60
C LEU A 22 -8.16 2.51 2.71
N ARG A 23 -8.19 3.81 3.03
CA ARG A 23 -6.96 4.59 3.25
C ARG A 23 -6.10 4.03 4.38
N ALA A 24 -6.72 3.61 5.49
CA ALA A 24 -6.00 2.98 6.59
C ALA A 24 -5.31 1.68 6.17
N ALA A 25 -6.01 0.83 5.39
CA ALA A 25 -5.44 -0.41 4.86
C ALA A 25 -4.27 -0.15 3.89
N LEU A 26 -4.41 0.84 3.02
CA LEU A 26 -3.37 1.23 2.05
C LEU A 26 -2.13 1.83 2.75
N SER A 27 -2.33 2.63 3.80
CA SER A 27 -1.25 3.14 4.64
C SER A 27 -0.51 1.99 5.35
N ALA A 28 -1.24 1.05 5.96
CA ALA A 28 -0.64 -0.11 6.61
C ALA A 28 0.16 -0.97 5.63
N TRP A 29 -0.38 -1.21 4.42
CA TRP A 29 0.33 -1.93 3.36
C TRP A 29 1.61 -1.21 2.93
N THR A 30 1.56 0.12 2.83
CA THR A 30 2.72 0.95 2.47
C THR A 30 3.87 0.79 3.47
N ASP A 31 3.57 0.84 4.76
CA ASP A 31 4.57 0.73 5.82
C ASP A 31 5.19 -0.67 5.87
N GLN A 32 4.35 -1.71 5.83
CA GLN A 32 4.80 -3.10 5.78
C GLN A 32 5.66 -3.39 4.55
N THR A 33 5.30 -2.84 3.40
CA THR A 33 6.05 -3.04 2.15
C THR A 33 7.41 -2.37 2.21
N LYS A 34 7.52 -1.17 2.79
CA LYS A 34 8.80 -0.48 2.99
C LYS A 34 9.72 -1.27 3.94
N GLU A 35 9.20 -1.75 5.05
CA GLU A 35 9.95 -2.56 6.02
C GLU A 35 10.47 -3.86 5.37
N LEU A 36 9.62 -4.56 4.62
CA LEU A 36 10.01 -5.76 3.89
C LEU A 36 11.15 -5.49 2.89
N LEU A 37 11.05 -4.40 2.12
CA LEU A 37 12.08 -4.02 1.15
C LEU A 37 13.41 -3.73 1.84
N GLN A 38 13.41 -2.99 2.95
CA GLN A 38 14.61 -2.72 3.75
C GLN A 38 15.21 -3.99 4.32
N TRP A 39 14.38 -4.92 4.80
CA TRP A 39 14.87 -6.20 5.31
C TRP A 39 15.51 -7.04 4.21
N ILE A 40 14.89 -7.12 3.02
CA ILE A 40 15.47 -7.84 1.87
C ILE A 40 16.80 -7.22 1.45
N GLU A 41 16.89 -5.88 1.39
CA GLU A 41 18.12 -5.17 1.07
C GLU A 41 19.23 -5.46 2.10
N GLY A 42 18.88 -5.45 3.40
CA GLY A 42 19.80 -5.74 4.49
C GLY A 42 20.35 -7.17 4.51
N GLN A 43 19.68 -8.12 3.85
CA GLN A 43 20.16 -9.51 3.76
C GLN A 43 21.29 -9.70 2.74
N GLY A 44 21.51 -8.76 1.82
CA GLY A 44 22.63 -8.75 0.88
C GLY A 44 22.96 -10.11 0.25
N ASP A 45 24.22 -10.54 0.39
CA ASP A 45 24.74 -11.80 -0.16
C ASP A 45 24.17 -13.05 0.52
N ALA A 46 23.58 -12.97 1.71
CA ALA A 46 23.00 -14.15 2.38
C ALA A 46 21.83 -14.76 1.58
N VAL A 47 21.13 -13.92 0.80
CA VAL A 47 20.08 -14.37 -0.12
C VAL A 47 20.64 -15.22 -1.25
N SER A 48 21.82 -14.87 -1.78
CA SER A 48 22.44 -15.61 -2.89
C SER A 48 23.06 -16.93 -2.45
N GLN A 49 23.45 -17.04 -1.17
CA GLN A 49 24.02 -18.26 -0.59
C GLN A 49 22.99 -19.36 -0.28
N SER A 50 21.74 -18.97 0.00
CA SER A 50 20.68 -19.89 0.43
C SER A 50 19.63 -20.19 -0.64
N ARG A 51 19.73 -19.56 -1.81
CA ARG A 51 18.73 -19.66 -2.89
C ARG A 51 19.36 -20.00 -4.22
N THR A 52 18.60 -20.69 -5.07
CA THR A 52 18.99 -20.91 -6.47
C THR A 52 19.02 -19.59 -7.25
N PRO A 53 19.79 -19.48 -8.35
CA PRO A 53 19.78 -18.29 -9.20
C PRO A 53 18.37 -17.87 -9.66
N LYS A 54 17.51 -18.84 -9.99
CA LYS A 54 16.12 -18.57 -10.39
C LYS A 54 15.31 -17.90 -9.27
N GLN A 55 15.50 -18.33 -8.02
CA GLN A 55 14.84 -17.73 -6.86
C GLN A 55 15.38 -16.34 -6.53
N VAL A 56 16.68 -16.10 -6.69
CA VAL A 56 17.29 -14.76 -6.55
C VAL A 56 16.69 -13.79 -7.57
N MET A 57 16.63 -14.20 -8.85
CA MET A 57 16.01 -13.39 -9.91
C MET A 57 14.53 -13.12 -9.63
N ALA A 58 13.78 -14.14 -9.22
CA ALA A 58 12.36 -13.98 -8.88
C ALA A 58 12.17 -12.99 -7.72
N LEU A 59 13.04 -13.02 -6.71
CA LEU A 59 13.00 -12.05 -5.61
C LEU A 59 13.28 -10.62 -6.09
N GLY A 60 14.27 -10.44 -6.97
CA GLY A 60 14.56 -9.13 -7.56
C GLY A 60 13.39 -8.57 -8.37
N SER A 61 12.74 -9.43 -9.18
CA SER A 61 11.53 -9.07 -9.91
C SER A 61 10.38 -8.71 -8.96
N PHE A 62 10.19 -9.49 -7.89
CA PHE A 62 9.19 -9.21 -6.87
C PHE A 62 9.40 -7.84 -6.19
N CYS A 63 10.64 -7.51 -5.80
CA CYS A 63 10.97 -6.21 -5.21
C CYS A 63 10.67 -5.06 -6.16
N THR A 64 10.94 -5.24 -7.46
CA THR A 64 10.61 -4.25 -8.49
C THR A 64 9.10 -3.96 -8.53
N HIS A 65 8.26 -5.00 -8.48
CA HIS A 65 6.81 -4.84 -8.47
C HIS A 65 6.31 -4.13 -7.21
N LEU A 66 6.88 -4.43 -6.04
CA LEU A 66 6.53 -3.72 -4.79
C LEU A 66 6.83 -2.23 -4.89
N VAL A 67 8.01 -1.86 -5.40
CA VAL A 67 8.38 -0.45 -5.61
C VAL A 67 7.44 0.23 -6.62
N MET A 68 7.04 -0.46 -7.68
CA MET A 68 6.06 0.07 -8.63
C MET A 68 4.69 0.26 -7.97
N GLY A 69 4.25 -0.68 -7.14
CA GLY A 69 3.00 -0.57 -6.37
C GLY A 69 3.00 0.63 -5.43
N LEU A 70 4.10 0.84 -4.67
CA LEU A 70 4.26 2.01 -3.81
C LEU A 70 4.18 3.33 -4.60
N LYS A 71 4.79 3.39 -5.79
CA LYS A 71 4.72 4.56 -6.67
C LYS A 71 3.30 4.81 -7.16
N ALA A 72 2.63 3.76 -7.63
CA ALA A 72 1.25 3.84 -8.12
C ALA A 72 0.29 4.29 -7.01
N LEU A 73 0.41 3.72 -5.82
CA LEU A 73 -0.40 4.08 -4.66
C LEU A 73 -0.21 5.55 -4.27
N ARG A 74 1.04 6.03 -4.22
CA ARG A 74 1.31 7.45 -3.96
C ARG A 74 0.61 8.37 -4.97
N TYR A 75 0.56 7.98 -6.25
CA TYR A 75 -0.14 8.76 -7.27
C TYR A 75 -1.66 8.67 -7.18
N SER A 76 -2.23 7.57 -6.68
CA SER A 76 -3.67 7.47 -6.44
C SER A 76 -4.15 8.27 -5.23
N GLU A 77 -3.23 8.65 -4.34
CA GLU A 77 -3.50 9.46 -3.14
C GLU A 77 -3.11 10.94 -3.29
N SER A 78 -2.57 11.34 -4.46
CA SER A 78 -2.12 12.71 -4.78
C SER A 78 -3.22 13.59 -5.37
#